data_AF-A0A6G1JD22-F1
#
_entry.id   AF-A0A6G1JD22-F1
#
_cell.length_a   1.000
_cell.length_b   1.000
_cell.length_c   1.000
_cell.angle_alpha   90.00
_cell.angle_beta   90.00
_cell.angle_gamma   90.00
#
_symmetry.space_group_name_H-M   'P 1'
#
loop_
_entity.id
_entity.type
_entity.pdbx_description
1 polymer ?
#
loop_
_entity_poly.entity_id
_entity_poly.type
_entity_poly.pdbx_seq_one_letter_code
_entity_poly.pdbx_strand_id
1 'polypeptide(L)'
;MLLRLAFLLLGCLALAVLAAEDYYKLLGIKKDASEREIKKAYRTLSKKYHPDKNPGNEEASQKFVDIADAYEVLIDEQTRKIYDQYGHEGIEQHKKGGGPRQHHDPFDLFSRFFGGSGHFGHGGGERHGPNMEVRVAVPLRDFYNGRKTEFTVEKQAICSACEGTGSEDGHVETCDMCGGRGIVIKRQQLAPGLFQQVQQHCDKCGGQGKTIKHPCPVCGGSRVVREPETHELHIEKGMPHGVRITYENEADESPDWVAGDLIVHLVETDPALGQQDHERTDGTFFRRRGKDLFWREVLSLREAWMGDWTRNITHLDGHIVQLSRKRGEVVQPNTVEIIKDEGMPIWHQQLENNAEPQWGSLHVEYVVVLPDQMEKGMEKDFWGVWEKWRKKSGKVLDEELGRPKEAIKMPEEGHDEL
;
A
#
# COMPACT_ATOMS: atom_id res chain seq x y z
N MET A 1 52.54 -6.51 37.93
CA MET A 1 51.12 -6.77 37.59
C MET A 1 50.24 -5.53 37.68
N LEU A 2 50.39 -4.66 38.68
CA LEU A 2 49.57 -3.44 38.85
C LEU A 2 49.63 -2.44 37.67
N LEU A 3 50.79 -2.26 37.03
CA LEU A 3 50.93 -1.33 35.89
C LEU A 3 50.21 -1.80 34.61
N ARG A 4 50.10 -3.12 34.40
CA ARG A 4 49.40 -3.68 33.23
C ARG A 4 47.87 -3.64 33.39
N LEU A 5 47.39 -3.79 34.63
CA LEU A 5 45.98 -3.58 34.98
C LEU A 5 45.57 -2.11 34.84
N ALA A 6 46.43 -1.16 35.20
CA ALA A 6 46.18 0.27 35.01
C ALA A 6 46.09 0.68 33.53
N PHE A 7 46.96 0.13 32.66
CA PHE A 7 46.91 0.37 31.22
C PHE A 7 45.69 -0.29 30.53
N LEU A 8 45.27 -1.46 30.99
CA LEU A 8 44.03 -2.11 30.54
C LEU A 8 42.79 -1.32 31.00
N LEU A 9 42.78 -0.80 32.22
CA LEU A 9 41.70 0.05 32.73
C LEU A 9 41.65 1.41 32.01
N LEU A 10 42.78 2.06 31.74
CA LEU A 10 42.84 3.30 30.94
C LEU A 10 42.46 3.07 29.47
N GLY A 11 42.84 1.92 28.89
CA GLY A 11 42.44 1.53 27.54
C GLY A 11 40.95 1.22 27.42
N CYS A 12 40.37 0.55 28.42
CA CYS A 12 38.92 0.30 28.48
C CYS A 12 38.11 1.58 28.78
N LEU A 13 38.63 2.51 29.58
CA LEU A 13 38.01 3.83 29.77
C LEU A 13 38.07 4.68 28.49
N ALA A 14 39.18 4.65 27.75
CA ALA A 14 39.30 5.34 26.46
C ALA A 14 38.42 4.72 25.35
N LEU A 15 38.17 3.41 25.39
CA LEU A 15 37.22 2.73 24.50
C LEU A 15 35.76 2.98 24.88
N ALA A 16 35.45 3.15 26.16
CA ALA A 16 34.10 3.52 26.62
C ALA A 16 33.75 4.99 26.27
N VAL A 17 34.73 5.90 26.25
CA VAL A 17 34.54 7.31 25.85
C VAL A 17 34.30 7.47 24.34
N LEU A 18 34.75 6.52 23.51
CA LEU A 18 34.49 6.50 22.06
C LEU A 18 33.14 5.88 21.67
N ALA A 19 32.36 5.41 22.65
CA ALA A 19 31.09 4.70 22.42
C ALA A 19 29.84 5.51 22.77
N ALA A 20 29.96 6.83 23.02
CA ALA A 20 28.80 7.71 23.03
C ALA A 20 28.50 8.14 21.58
N GLU A 21 27.45 7.57 20.98
CA GLU A 21 27.06 7.91 19.60
C GLU A 21 26.73 9.42 19.52
N ASP A 22 27.30 10.11 18.53
CA ASP A 22 27.01 11.53 18.29
C ASP A 22 25.53 11.67 17.89
N TYR A 23 24.75 12.50 18.61
CA TYR A 23 23.32 12.71 18.37
C TYR A 23 22.99 13.09 16.93
N TYR A 24 23.87 13.84 16.24
CA TYR A 24 23.66 14.14 14.82
C TYR A 24 23.80 12.90 13.94
N LYS A 25 24.76 12.03 14.23
CA LYS A 25 24.94 10.76 13.50
C LYS A 25 23.83 9.78 13.82
N LEU A 26 23.36 9.76 15.06
CA LEU A 26 22.28 8.90 15.53
C LEU A 26 20.95 9.25 14.82
N LEU A 27 20.68 10.55 14.64
CA LEU A 27 19.55 11.03 13.84
C LEU A 27 19.82 11.00 12.32
N GLY A 28 21.05 10.71 11.88
CA GLY A 28 21.40 10.66 10.45
C GLY A 28 21.41 12.04 9.76
N ILE A 29 21.64 13.11 10.52
CA ILE A 29 21.60 14.50 10.06
C ILE A 29 22.97 15.18 10.22
N LYS A 30 23.15 16.33 9.56
CA LYS A 30 24.36 17.15 9.69
C LYS A 30 24.26 18.09 10.90
N LYS A 31 25.41 18.61 11.37
CA LYS A 31 25.45 19.54 12.52
C LYS A 31 24.74 20.87 12.27
N ASP A 32 24.70 21.31 11.02
CA ASP A 32 23.99 22.51 10.56
C ASP A 32 22.50 22.27 10.28
N ALA A 33 21.97 21.09 10.63
CA ALA A 33 20.58 20.75 10.36
C ALA A 33 19.61 21.73 11.02
N SER A 34 18.59 22.12 10.26
CA SER A 34 17.47 22.95 10.73
C SER A 34 16.61 22.18 11.73
N GLU A 35 15.83 22.89 12.55
CA GLU A 35 14.85 22.25 13.45
C GLU A 35 13.89 21.33 12.69
N ARG A 36 13.54 21.67 11.44
CA ARG A 36 12.69 20.85 10.58
C ARG A 36 13.35 19.51 10.25
N GLU A 37 14.63 19.52 9.91
CA GLU A 37 15.37 18.30 9.61
C GLU A 37 15.52 17.41 10.84
N ILE A 38 15.72 18.02 12.02
CA ILE A 38 15.76 17.31 13.32
C ILE A 38 14.40 16.65 13.59
N LYS A 39 13.28 17.39 13.48
CA LYS A 39 11.92 16.85 13.67
C LYS A 39 11.58 15.75 12.66
N LYS A 40 11.95 15.94 11.39
CA LYS A 40 11.71 14.95 10.33
C LYS A 40 12.52 13.66 10.57
N ALA A 41 13.78 13.80 10.95
CA ALA A 41 14.66 12.67 11.24
C ALA A 41 14.15 11.87 12.44
N TYR A 42 13.79 12.56 13.54
CA TYR A 42 13.16 11.96 14.70
C TYR A 42 11.87 11.21 14.33
N ARG A 43 10.93 11.85 13.61
CA ARG A 43 9.66 11.22 13.19
C ARG A 43 9.89 9.95 12.38
N THR A 44 10.88 9.95 11.49
CA THR A 44 11.21 8.79 10.64
C THR A 44 11.80 7.65 11.48
N LEU A 45 12.76 7.95 12.36
CA LEU A 45 13.46 6.95 13.14
C LEU A 45 12.61 6.39 14.29
N SER A 46 11.83 7.23 14.98
CA SER A 46 10.89 6.79 16.02
C SER A 46 9.81 5.86 15.47
N LYS A 47 9.27 6.14 14.27
CA LYS A 47 8.34 5.21 13.58
C LYS A 47 9.02 3.87 13.25
N LYS A 48 10.30 3.88 12.87
CA LYS A 48 11.06 2.69 12.49
C LYS A 48 11.37 1.78 13.69
N TYR A 49 11.75 2.36 14.82
CA TYR A 49 12.17 1.63 16.02
C TYR A 49 11.07 1.51 17.09
N HIS A 50 9.82 1.83 16.75
CA HIS A 50 8.70 1.77 17.70
C HIS A 50 8.48 0.34 18.27
N PRO A 51 8.20 0.17 19.58
CA PRO A 51 7.96 -1.13 20.20
C PRO A 51 6.81 -1.91 19.57
N ASP A 52 5.71 -1.25 19.19
CA ASP A 52 4.57 -1.93 18.55
C ASP A 52 4.92 -2.57 17.20
N LYS A 53 5.86 -1.96 16.45
CA LYS A 53 6.34 -2.50 15.18
C LYS A 53 7.49 -3.50 15.36
N ASN A 54 8.12 -3.49 16.54
CA ASN A 54 9.26 -4.33 16.88
C ASN A 54 9.08 -5.02 18.26
N PRO A 55 8.00 -5.80 18.46
CA PRO A 55 7.71 -6.38 19.77
C PRO A 55 8.79 -7.39 20.18
N GLY A 56 9.35 -7.23 21.39
CA GLY A 56 10.37 -8.13 21.94
C GLY A 56 11.78 -7.94 21.38
N ASN A 57 12.05 -6.88 20.60
CA ASN A 57 13.38 -6.56 20.11
C ASN A 57 14.08 -5.52 21.02
N GLU A 58 14.99 -6.01 21.86
CA GLU A 58 15.76 -5.19 22.82
C GLU A 58 16.63 -4.12 22.13
N GLU A 59 17.20 -4.42 20.96
CA GLU A 59 18.03 -3.48 20.19
C GLU A 59 17.21 -2.33 19.61
N ALA A 60 15.98 -2.61 19.15
CA ALA A 60 15.07 -1.58 18.67
C ALA A 60 14.60 -0.69 19.83
N SER A 61 14.35 -1.27 21.00
CA SER A 61 14.00 -0.54 22.22
C SER A 61 15.13 0.40 22.66
N GLN A 62 16.39 -0.07 22.66
CA GLN A 62 17.53 0.77 23.02
C GLN A 62 17.69 1.94 22.04
N LYS A 63 17.63 1.66 20.72
CA LYS A 63 17.69 2.71 19.69
C LYS A 63 16.57 3.73 19.85
N PHE A 64 15.36 3.30 20.18
CA PHE A 64 14.23 4.20 20.41
C PHE A 64 14.52 5.19 21.54
N VAL A 65 15.10 4.71 22.66
CA VAL A 65 15.50 5.56 23.79
C VAL A 65 16.60 6.53 23.37
N ASP A 66 17.62 6.07 22.67
CA ASP A 66 18.74 6.91 22.25
C ASP A 66 18.31 8.00 21.24
N ILE A 67 17.36 7.67 20.35
CA ILE A 67 16.74 8.62 19.40
C ILE A 67 15.92 9.69 20.14
N ALA A 68 15.22 9.31 21.21
CA ALA A 68 14.46 10.25 22.02
C ALA A 68 15.36 11.25 22.78
N ASP A 69 16.45 10.78 23.39
CA ASP A 69 17.41 11.65 24.09
C ASP A 69 18.12 12.59 23.10
N ALA A 70 18.49 12.08 21.91
CA ALA A 70 19.07 12.89 20.84
C ALA A 70 18.14 14.02 20.39
N TYR A 71 16.85 13.73 20.24
CA TYR A 71 15.86 14.72 19.85
C TYR A 71 15.66 15.77 20.95
N GLU A 72 15.51 15.36 22.21
CA GLU A 72 15.33 16.27 23.35
C GLU A 72 16.48 17.26 23.47
N VAL A 73 17.72 16.79 23.28
CA VAL A 73 18.91 17.64 23.36
C VAL A 73 19.04 18.57 22.15
N LEU A 74 18.73 18.10 20.95
CA LEU A 74 18.94 18.87 19.72
C LEU A 74 17.78 19.81 19.35
N ILE A 75 16.58 19.59 19.89
CA ILE A 75 15.41 20.41 19.56
C ILE A 75 15.39 21.75 20.29
N ASP A 76 15.88 21.82 21.53
CA ASP A 76 15.97 23.06 22.28
C ASP A 76 17.29 23.78 21.97
N GLU A 77 17.20 25.06 21.65
CA GLU A 77 18.35 25.85 21.20
C GLU A 77 19.42 26.00 22.29
N GLN A 78 19.04 25.99 23.57
CA GLN A 78 19.97 26.10 24.69
C GLN A 78 20.70 24.78 24.92
N THR A 79 19.99 23.66 24.96
CA THR A 79 20.60 22.33 25.14
C THR A 79 21.43 21.95 23.92
N ARG A 80 21.00 22.30 22.71
CA ARG A 80 21.79 22.07 21.48
C ARG A 80 23.12 22.81 21.53
N LYS A 81 23.14 24.07 21.96
CA LYS A 81 24.39 24.86 22.13
C LYS A 81 25.32 24.23 23.16
N ILE A 82 24.78 23.72 24.27
CA ILE A 82 25.58 23.03 25.30
C ILE A 82 26.18 21.74 24.75
N TYR A 83 25.39 20.94 24.02
CA TYR A 83 25.87 19.74 23.35
C TYR A 83 26.93 20.03 22.29
N ASP A 84 26.74 21.07 21.48
CA ASP A 84 27.69 21.47 20.44
C ASP A 84 29.04 21.94 21.01
N GLN A 85 29.03 22.56 22.19
CA GLN A 85 30.22 23.09 22.87
C GLN A 85 30.95 22.06 23.74
N TYR A 86 30.22 21.19 24.42
CA TYR A 86 30.74 20.34 25.50
C TYR A 86 30.41 18.85 25.32
N GLY A 87 29.72 18.48 24.24
CA GLY A 87 29.32 17.10 23.95
C GLY A 87 28.37 16.52 25.00
N HIS A 88 28.34 15.19 25.05
CA HIS A 88 27.54 14.42 26.01
C HIS A 88 27.85 14.77 27.47
N GLU A 89 29.11 15.04 27.80
CA GLU A 89 29.53 15.42 29.16
C GLU A 89 28.93 16.76 29.61
N GLY A 90 28.77 17.72 28.67
CA GLY A 90 28.12 18.99 28.94
C GLY A 90 26.64 18.85 29.27
N ILE A 91 25.95 17.96 28.56
CA ILE A 91 24.54 17.65 28.81
C ILE A 91 24.38 16.92 30.14
N GLU A 92 25.24 15.94 30.44
CA GLU A 92 25.29 15.23 31.73
C GLU A 92 25.51 16.20 32.92
N GLN A 93 26.43 17.16 32.78
CA GLN A 93 26.67 18.17 33.81
C GLN A 93 25.50 19.16 33.94
N HIS A 94 24.89 19.56 32.82
CA HIS A 94 23.68 20.38 32.81
C HIS A 94 22.50 19.66 33.48
N LYS A 95 22.33 18.36 33.24
CA LYS A 95 21.33 17.48 33.87
C LYS A 95 21.58 17.30 35.39
N LYS A 96 22.83 17.40 35.86
CA LYS A 96 23.22 17.28 37.29
C LYS A 96 23.21 18.61 38.08
N GLY A 97 23.13 19.77 37.39
CA GLY A 97 23.34 21.11 37.95
C GLY A 97 22.12 21.85 38.54
N GLY A 98 20.95 21.22 38.68
CA GLY A 98 19.83 21.79 39.44
C GLY A 98 18.73 22.52 38.65
N GLY A 99 18.37 22.03 37.46
CA GLY A 99 17.05 22.30 36.85
C GLY A 99 16.02 21.25 37.29
N PRO A 100 14.70 21.55 37.29
CA PRO A 100 13.68 20.58 37.65
C PRO A 100 13.83 19.32 36.78
N ARG A 101 14.03 18.17 37.43
CA ARG A 101 13.96 16.85 36.77
C ARG A 101 12.56 16.67 36.19
N GLN A 102 12.39 16.95 34.92
CA GLN A 102 11.39 16.26 34.12
C GLN A 102 12.06 15.01 33.60
N HIS A 103 12.03 13.96 34.42
CA HIS A 103 12.28 12.61 33.92
C HIS A 103 11.01 12.24 33.14
N HIS A 104 10.89 12.75 31.90
CA HIS A 104 9.86 12.26 31.00
C HIS A 104 10.27 10.86 30.62
N ASP A 105 9.35 9.92 30.76
CA ASP A 105 9.52 8.62 30.12
C ASP A 105 9.65 8.89 28.60
N PRO A 106 10.66 8.35 27.89
CA PRO A 106 10.78 8.50 26.44
C PRO A 106 9.47 8.18 25.69
N PHE A 107 8.64 7.30 26.26
CA PHE A 107 7.31 6.96 25.77
C PHE A 107 6.23 8.01 26.10
N ASP A 108 6.38 8.80 27.16
CA ASP A 108 5.49 9.91 27.53
C ASP A 108 5.76 11.16 26.67
N LEU A 109 7.04 11.43 26.36
CA LEU A 109 7.45 12.46 25.39
C LEU A 109 6.90 12.16 23.98
N PHE A 110 6.90 10.88 23.60
CA PHE A 110 6.27 10.40 22.37
C PHE A 110 4.74 10.52 22.42
N SER A 111 4.09 10.14 23.53
CA SER A 111 2.63 10.25 23.70
C SER A 111 2.14 11.69 23.59
N ARG A 112 2.96 12.65 24.01
CA ARG A 112 2.73 14.11 23.86
C ARG A 112 2.96 14.63 22.44
N PHE A 113 3.74 13.93 21.61
CA PHE A 113 4.04 14.31 20.22
C PHE A 113 3.21 13.53 19.18
N PHE A 114 2.73 12.32 19.52
CA PHE A 114 2.04 11.40 18.61
C PHE A 114 0.64 10.94 19.09
N GLY A 115 0.13 11.45 20.21
CA GLY A 115 -1.28 11.26 20.59
C GLY A 115 -1.63 9.89 21.19
N GLY A 116 -0.79 9.37 22.09
CA GLY A 116 -1.03 8.12 22.83
C GLY A 116 -1.80 8.35 24.14
N SER A 117 -3.08 7.95 24.17
CA SER A 117 -4.04 8.03 25.28
C SER A 117 -3.47 7.66 26.66
N GLY A 118 -3.41 8.65 27.57
CA GLY A 118 -2.87 8.41 28.92
C GLY A 118 -3.18 9.38 30.05
N HIS A 119 -4.26 10.21 30.04
CA HIS A 119 -4.92 10.68 31.28
C HIS A 119 -6.21 11.49 30.99
N PHE A 120 -7.23 11.24 31.81
CA PHE A 120 -8.55 11.85 31.74
C PHE A 120 -8.54 13.40 31.83
N GLY A 121 -9.27 14.04 30.91
CA GLY A 121 -10.01 15.27 31.18
C GLY A 121 -9.34 16.60 30.77
N HIS A 122 -9.59 17.04 29.53
CA HIS A 122 -10.23 18.33 29.19
C HIS A 122 -10.07 18.67 27.69
N GLY A 123 -11.19 18.58 26.95
CA GLY A 123 -11.54 19.43 25.79
C GLY A 123 -10.51 19.72 24.71
N GLY A 124 -10.58 18.97 23.61
CA GLY A 124 -10.04 19.36 22.30
C GLY A 124 -9.21 18.24 21.67
N GLY A 125 -9.85 17.21 21.11
CA GLY A 125 -9.14 16.28 20.24
C GLY A 125 -8.49 17.04 19.09
N GLU A 126 -7.25 16.69 18.76
CA GLU A 126 -6.60 17.18 17.54
C GLU A 126 -7.55 16.97 16.37
N ARG A 127 -7.81 18.05 15.64
CA ARG A 127 -8.60 17.95 14.41
C ARG A 127 -7.76 17.15 13.43
N HIS A 128 -8.30 16.04 12.93
CA HIS A 128 -7.72 15.27 11.85
C HIS A 128 -8.39 15.65 10.52
N GLY A 129 -7.59 15.69 9.47
CA GLY A 129 -8.01 15.88 8.10
C GLY A 129 -8.66 14.61 7.53
N PRO A 130 -9.29 14.72 6.35
CA PRO A 130 -9.85 13.57 5.66
C PRO A 130 -8.75 12.62 5.18
N ASN A 131 -9.09 11.33 5.11
CA ASN A 131 -8.22 10.32 4.50
C ASN A 131 -8.23 10.43 2.97
N MET A 132 -7.12 10.03 2.35
CA MET A 132 -6.96 9.99 0.89
C MET A 132 -6.90 8.52 0.43
N GLU A 133 -7.65 8.16 -0.61
CA GLU A 133 -7.63 6.81 -1.17
C GLU A 133 -7.03 6.81 -2.58
N VAL A 134 -6.05 5.93 -2.82
CA VAL A 134 -5.38 5.79 -4.12
C VAL A 134 -5.41 4.35 -4.56
N ARG A 135 -5.61 4.11 -5.86
CA ARG A 135 -5.54 2.77 -6.46
C ARG A 135 -4.23 2.63 -7.22
N VAL A 136 -3.43 1.64 -6.85
CA VAL A 136 -2.16 1.33 -7.54
C VAL A 136 -2.33 0.03 -8.30
N ALA A 137 -2.18 0.11 -9.62
CA ALA A 137 -2.29 -1.03 -10.52
C ALA A 137 -0.96 -1.79 -10.56
N VAL A 138 -1.01 -3.08 -10.25
CA VAL A 138 0.14 -3.98 -10.14
C VAL A 138 -0.09 -5.21 -11.00
N PRO A 139 0.89 -5.65 -11.81
CA PRO A 139 0.74 -6.87 -12.61
C PRO A 139 0.69 -8.13 -11.73
N LEU A 140 -0.05 -9.16 -12.18
CA LEU A 140 -0.18 -10.43 -11.47
C LEU A 140 1.17 -11.08 -11.12
N ARG A 141 2.16 -10.91 -12.00
CA ARG A 141 3.54 -11.36 -11.81
C ARG A 141 4.20 -10.80 -10.54
N ASP A 142 3.93 -9.54 -10.21
CA ASP A 142 4.50 -8.89 -9.03
C ASP A 142 3.83 -9.40 -7.74
N PHE A 143 2.53 -9.73 -7.79
CA PHE A 143 1.87 -10.45 -6.70
C PHE A 143 2.41 -11.87 -6.50
N TYR A 144 2.87 -12.52 -7.58
CA TYR A 144 3.42 -13.88 -7.52
C TYR A 144 4.86 -13.90 -7.00
N ASN A 145 5.71 -12.99 -7.45
CA ASN A 145 7.13 -12.98 -7.07
C ASN A 145 7.41 -12.13 -5.82
N GLY A 146 6.53 -11.19 -5.51
CA GLY A 146 6.82 -10.08 -4.62
C GLY A 146 7.68 -9.02 -5.30
N ARG A 147 7.45 -7.76 -4.98
CA ARG A 147 8.21 -6.63 -5.54
C ARG A 147 8.25 -5.47 -4.56
N LYS A 148 9.39 -4.80 -4.50
CA LYS A 148 9.50 -3.44 -3.94
C LYS A 148 9.38 -2.47 -5.10
N THR A 149 8.33 -1.67 -5.09
CA THR A 149 8.08 -0.65 -6.09
C THR A 149 7.80 0.67 -5.39
N GLU A 150 7.88 1.75 -6.13
CA GLU A 150 7.50 3.07 -5.65
C GLU A 150 6.28 3.54 -6.44
N PHE A 151 5.47 4.39 -5.82
CA PHE A 151 4.39 5.09 -6.50
C PHE A 151 4.37 6.54 -6.05
N THR A 152 3.95 7.42 -6.95
CA THR A 152 3.90 8.86 -6.71
C THR A 152 2.45 9.31 -6.59
N VAL A 153 2.15 10.10 -5.57
CA VAL A 153 0.84 10.71 -5.35
C VAL A 153 1.01 12.22 -5.25
N GLU A 154 0.16 12.96 -5.95
CA GLU A 154 0.05 14.40 -5.77
C GLU A 154 -0.86 14.71 -4.58
N LYS A 155 -0.31 15.36 -3.55
CA LYS A 155 -1.07 15.78 -2.36
C LYS A 155 -0.77 17.23 -1.98
N GLN A 156 -1.59 17.81 -1.13
CA GLN A 156 -1.31 19.09 -0.51
C GLN A 156 -0.22 18.90 0.55
N ALA A 157 0.89 19.62 0.39
CA ALA A 157 1.96 19.71 1.37
C ALA A 157 1.99 21.14 1.95
N ILE A 158 2.39 21.28 3.21
CA ILE A 158 2.62 22.59 3.81
C ILE A 158 3.69 23.32 3.01
N CYS A 159 3.37 24.55 2.58
CA CYS A 159 4.28 25.35 1.77
C CYS A 159 5.60 25.54 2.51
N SER A 160 6.68 25.02 1.94
CA SER A 160 8.03 25.07 2.51
C SER A 160 8.58 26.49 2.63
N ALA A 161 8.18 27.41 1.73
CA ALA A 161 8.67 28.78 1.70
C ALA A 161 8.11 29.65 2.83
N CYS A 162 6.88 29.39 3.30
CA CYS A 162 6.25 30.17 4.37
C CYS A 162 5.91 29.33 5.61
N GLU A 163 6.28 28.05 5.63
CA GLU A 163 6.04 27.11 6.72
C GLU A 163 4.57 27.07 7.17
N GLY A 164 3.64 27.17 6.22
CA GLY A 164 2.20 27.18 6.52
C GLY A 164 1.65 28.49 7.10
N THR A 165 2.45 29.56 7.20
CA THR A 165 1.96 30.90 7.63
C THR A 165 1.19 31.62 6.52
N GLY A 166 1.56 31.39 5.26
CA GLY A 166 0.99 32.04 4.07
C GLY A 166 1.58 33.43 3.80
N SER A 167 2.44 33.92 4.68
CA SER A 167 3.12 35.22 4.57
C SER A 167 4.54 35.01 4.08
N GLU A 168 5.06 35.94 3.28
CA GLU A 168 6.47 35.94 2.86
C GLU A 168 7.41 36.12 4.07
N ASP A 169 7.04 37.02 4.99
CA ASP A 169 7.84 37.36 6.17
C ASP A 169 7.44 36.57 7.43
N GLY A 170 6.53 35.61 7.32
CA GLY A 170 5.94 34.88 8.47
C GLY A 170 5.01 35.72 9.36
N HIS A 171 4.93 37.03 9.15
CA HIS A 171 4.06 37.93 9.91
C HIS A 171 2.60 37.85 9.45
N VAL A 172 1.70 37.54 10.40
CA VAL A 172 0.25 37.46 10.23
C VAL A 172 -0.44 38.36 11.25
N GLU A 173 -1.31 39.24 10.78
CA GLU A 173 -2.08 40.15 11.65
C GLU A 173 -3.47 39.59 11.91
N THR A 174 -4.05 39.92 13.06
CA THR A 174 -5.44 39.52 13.36
C THR A 174 -6.38 40.33 12.48
N CYS A 175 -7.33 39.68 11.83
CA CYS A 175 -8.30 40.36 10.98
C CYS A 175 -9.16 41.30 11.84
N ASP A 176 -9.10 42.59 11.52
CA ASP A 176 -9.88 43.67 12.13
C ASP A 176 -11.39 43.53 11.92
N MET A 177 -11.82 43.01 10.76
CA MET A 177 -13.24 42.86 10.41
C MET A 177 -13.97 41.80 11.25
N CYS A 178 -13.31 40.66 11.54
CA CYS A 178 -13.91 39.58 12.33
C CYS A 178 -13.30 39.45 13.74
N GLY A 179 -12.31 40.27 14.08
CA GLY A 179 -11.59 40.22 15.35
C GLY A 179 -10.96 38.85 15.60
N GLY A 180 -10.44 38.20 14.55
CA GLY A 180 -9.86 36.85 14.66
C GLY A 180 -10.84 35.69 14.56
N ARG A 181 -12.15 35.95 14.51
CA ARG A 181 -13.17 34.89 14.58
C ARG A 181 -13.43 34.17 13.25
N GLY A 182 -12.93 34.70 12.14
CA GLY A 182 -13.15 34.13 10.79
C GLY A 182 -14.57 34.30 10.24
N ILE A 183 -15.57 34.59 11.07
CA ILE A 183 -16.97 34.80 10.67
C ILE A 183 -17.47 36.19 11.08
N VAL A 184 -18.38 36.73 10.28
CA VAL A 184 -19.11 37.98 10.54
C VAL A 184 -20.61 37.72 10.54
N ILE A 185 -21.35 38.34 11.47
CA ILE A 185 -22.80 38.18 11.56
C ILE A 185 -23.44 39.28 10.73
N LYS A 186 -24.10 38.91 9.62
CA LYS A 186 -24.82 39.85 8.76
C LYS A 186 -26.32 39.70 8.98
N ARG A 187 -27.03 40.82 9.11
CA ARG A 187 -28.48 40.84 9.27
C ARG A 187 -29.13 40.84 7.89
N GLN A 188 -29.69 39.72 7.45
CA GLN A 188 -30.36 39.59 6.16
C GLN A 188 -31.87 39.64 6.33
N GLN A 189 -32.53 40.49 5.54
CA GLN A 189 -33.99 40.59 5.51
C GLN A 189 -34.55 39.53 4.56
N LEU A 190 -35.32 38.58 5.09
CA LEU A 190 -35.95 37.53 4.30
C LEU A 190 -37.37 37.90 3.85
N ALA A 191 -38.04 38.77 4.62
CA ALA A 191 -39.36 39.30 4.29
C ALA A 191 -39.57 40.69 4.94
N PRO A 192 -40.58 41.47 4.53
CA PRO A 192 -40.98 42.69 5.24
C PRO A 192 -41.23 42.39 6.73
N GLY A 193 -40.44 42.97 7.62
CA GLY A 193 -40.55 42.76 9.07
C GLY A 193 -39.82 41.53 9.64
N LEU A 194 -39.24 40.65 8.81
CA LEU A 194 -38.49 39.47 9.25
C LEU A 194 -37.00 39.58 8.89
N PHE A 195 -36.18 39.80 9.91
CA PHE A 195 -34.71 39.84 9.80
C PHE A 195 -34.10 38.60 10.47
N GLN A 196 -33.27 37.86 9.75
CA GLN A 196 -32.48 36.78 10.31
C GLN A 196 -31.01 37.19 10.40
N GLN A 197 -30.35 36.83 11.51
CA GLN A 197 -28.90 36.93 11.61
C GLN A 197 -28.29 35.69 10.95
N VAL A 198 -27.57 35.89 9.86
CA VAL A 198 -26.83 34.83 9.16
C VAL A 198 -25.34 34.98 9.45
N GLN A 199 -24.70 33.87 9.82
CA GLN A 199 -23.25 33.83 9.95
C GLN A 199 -22.66 33.63 8.55
N GLN A 200 -21.79 34.55 8.14
CA GLN A 200 -21.06 34.45 6.87
C GLN A 200 -19.56 34.43 7.16
N HIS A 201 -18.78 33.76 6.32
CA HIS A 201 -17.32 33.87 6.40
C HIS A 201 -16.92 35.33 6.19
N CYS A 202 -15.93 35.79 6.96
CA CYS A 202 -15.41 37.15 6.82
C CYS A 202 -14.75 37.30 5.44
N ASP A 203 -15.31 38.18 4.60
CA ASP A 203 -14.81 38.43 3.25
C ASP A 203 -13.34 38.89 3.22
N LYS A 204 -12.87 39.59 4.27
CA LYS A 204 -11.51 40.14 4.35
C LYS A 204 -10.44 39.10 4.64
N CYS A 205 -10.75 38.07 5.42
CA CYS A 205 -9.79 37.00 5.76
C CYS A 205 -10.19 35.63 5.19
N GLY A 206 -11.24 35.55 4.37
CA GLY A 206 -11.72 34.31 3.79
C GLY A 206 -12.05 33.21 4.82
N GLY A 207 -12.46 33.56 6.03
CA GLY A 207 -12.69 32.59 7.10
C GLY A 207 -11.51 32.31 8.04
N GLN A 208 -10.30 32.76 7.72
CA GLN A 208 -9.07 32.36 8.45
C GLN A 208 -8.83 33.11 9.77
N GLY A 209 -9.51 34.24 9.99
CA GLY A 209 -9.31 35.10 11.16
C GLY A 209 -8.01 35.92 11.15
N LYS A 210 -7.10 35.66 10.22
CA LYS A 210 -5.82 36.37 10.05
C LYS A 210 -5.76 37.04 8.68
N THR A 211 -5.05 38.16 8.60
CA THR A 211 -4.81 38.91 7.36
C THR A 211 -3.30 39.01 7.12
N ILE A 212 -2.91 38.84 5.86
CA ILE A 212 -1.52 38.79 5.42
C ILE A 212 -1.24 40.06 4.60
N LYS A 213 -0.20 40.82 4.96
CA LYS A 213 0.22 42.03 4.22
C LYS A 213 1.04 41.69 2.98
N HIS A 214 1.97 40.74 3.13
CA HIS A 214 2.85 40.25 2.06
C HIS A 214 2.58 38.77 1.84
N PRO A 215 1.68 38.40 0.90
CA PRO A 215 1.39 37.00 0.60
C PRO A 215 2.65 36.28 0.13
N CYS A 216 2.83 35.04 0.57
CA CYS A 216 3.94 34.21 0.14
C CYS A 216 3.94 34.07 -1.40
N PRO A 217 5.07 34.30 -2.09
CA PRO A 217 5.13 34.25 -3.56
C PRO A 217 4.93 32.83 -4.13
N VAL A 218 5.17 31.79 -3.33
CA VAL A 218 5.06 30.38 -3.76
C VAL A 218 3.63 29.86 -3.68
N CYS A 219 2.95 30.04 -2.54
CA CYS A 219 1.58 29.56 -2.34
C CYS A 219 0.50 30.63 -2.55
N GLY A 220 0.88 31.88 -2.80
CA GLY A 220 -0.05 33.00 -2.98
C GLY A 220 -0.90 33.31 -1.74
N GLY A 221 -0.43 32.94 -0.54
CA GLY A 221 -1.21 33.06 0.71
C GLY A 221 -2.06 31.83 1.06
N SER A 222 -2.03 30.78 0.23
CA SER A 222 -2.83 29.55 0.46
C SER A 222 -2.27 28.63 1.54
N ARG A 223 -1.03 28.87 2.00
CA ARG A 223 -0.29 28.11 3.04
C ARG A 223 0.11 26.68 2.68
N VAL A 224 -0.53 26.09 1.67
CA VAL A 224 -0.23 24.75 1.13
C VAL A 224 0.05 24.82 -0.37
N VAL A 225 0.77 23.84 -0.88
CA VAL A 225 1.10 23.66 -2.31
C VAL A 225 0.86 22.21 -2.70
N ARG A 226 0.48 21.95 -3.96
CA ARG A 226 0.38 20.58 -4.46
C ARG A 226 1.74 20.12 -4.97
N GLU A 227 2.26 19.07 -4.35
CA GLU A 227 3.54 18.48 -4.71
C GLU A 227 3.40 16.96 -4.86
N PRO A 228 4.11 16.36 -5.84
CA PRO A 228 4.19 14.91 -5.97
C PRO A 228 5.10 14.34 -4.86
N GLU A 229 4.59 13.42 -4.06
CA GLU A 229 5.37 12.66 -3.10
C GLU A 229 5.43 11.18 -3.50
N THR A 230 6.64 10.61 -3.44
CA THR A 230 6.88 9.20 -3.76
C THR A 230 6.90 8.38 -2.47
N HIS A 231 6.09 7.33 -2.44
CA HIS A 231 6.02 6.38 -1.34
C HIS A 231 6.52 4.99 -1.79
N GLU A 232 7.23 4.32 -0.90
CA GLU A 232 7.64 2.93 -1.10
C GLU A 232 6.45 1.99 -0.87
N LEU A 233 6.18 1.13 -1.84
CA LEU A 233 5.18 0.09 -1.81
C LEU A 233 5.85 -1.29 -1.81
N HIS A 234 5.62 -2.03 -0.73
CA HIS A 234 6.12 -3.39 -0.59
C HIS A 234 5.01 -4.40 -0.86
N ILE A 235 5.14 -5.12 -1.97
CA ILE A 235 4.21 -6.15 -2.40
C ILE A 235 4.81 -7.48 -2.04
N GLU A 236 4.16 -8.19 -1.13
CA GLU A 236 4.63 -9.48 -0.67
C GLU A 236 4.16 -10.62 -1.57
N LYS A 237 4.95 -11.69 -1.58
CA LYS A 237 4.64 -12.91 -2.32
C LYS A 237 3.29 -13.47 -1.88
N GLY A 238 2.38 -13.66 -2.84
CA GLY A 238 1.06 -14.24 -2.61
C GLY A 238 -0.01 -13.26 -2.12
N MET A 239 0.35 -11.99 -1.90
CA MET A 239 -0.56 -10.97 -1.38
C MET A 239 -1.89 -10.95 -2.18
N PRO A 240 -3.06 -10.95 -1.52
CA PRO A 240 -4.34 -10.92 -2.21
C PRO A 240 -4.58 -9.57 -2.92
N HIS A 241 -5.42 -9.59 -3.96
CA HIS A 241 -5.89 -8.34 -4.57
C HIS A 241 -6.80 -7.59 -3.58
N GLY A 242 -6.83 -6.25 -3.67
CA GLY A 242 -7.69 -5.41 -2.85
C GLY A 242 -7.20 -5.22 -1.40
N VAL A 243 -5.98 -5.66 -1.06
CA VAL A 243 -5.35 -5.32 0.22
C VAL A 243 -5.20 -3.81 0.34
N ARG A 244 -5.48 -3.31 1.55
CA ARG A 244 -5.35 -1.90 1.92
C ARG A 244 -4.05 -1.72 2.67
N ILE A 245 -3.19 -0.87 2.14
CA ILE A 245 -1.95 -0.46 2.80
C ILE A 245 -2.15 0.97 3.27
N THR A 246 -2.02 1.20 4.57
CA THR A 246 -2.27 2.49 5.19
C THR A 246 -0.94 3.18 5.53
N TYR A 247 -0.79 4.40 5.05
CA TYR A 247 0.31 5.30 5.41
C TYR A 247 -0.25 6.40 6.32
N GLU A 248 0.12 6.32 7.60
CA GLU A 248 -0.45 7.15 8.66
C GLU A 248 -0.05 8.63 8.56
N ASN A 249 -1.04 9.52 8.58
CA ASN A 249 -0.85 10.98 8.46
C ASN A 249 -0.11 11.41 7.18
N GLU A 250 -0.30 10.66 6.08
CA GLU A 250 0.31 10.93 4.77
C GLU A 250 -0.70 11.41 3.71
N ALA A 251 -1.94 11.72 4.10
CA ALA A 251 -2.92 12.38 3.24
C ALA A 251 -2.63 13.89 3.06
N ASP A 252 -3.59 14.64 2.53
CA ASP A 252 -3.48 16.10 2.36
C ASP A 252 -3.16 16.80 3.70
N GLU A 253 -2.06 17.55 3.71
CA GLU A 253 -1.61 18.33 4.85
C GLU A 253 -2.35 19.68 4.95
N SER A 254 -2.53 20.14 6.18
CA SER A 254 -3.06 21.47 6.47
C SER A 254 -2.34 22.07 7.68
N PRO A 255 -2.13 23.39 7.73
CA PRO A 255 -1.64 24.05 8.94
C PRO A 255 -2.62 24.00 10.11
N ASP A 256 -3.91 23.77 9.84
CA ASP A 256 -4.98 23.91 10.82
C ASP A 256 -5.39 22.57 11.47
N TRP A 257 -4.98 21.44 10.90
CA TRP A 257 -5.31 20.09 11.38
C TRP A 257 -4.24 19.06 10.96
N VAL A 258 -4.14 17.97 11.72
CA VAL A 258 -3.23 16.86 11.40
C VAL A 258 -3.73 16.15 10.14
N ALA A 259 -2.82 15.78 9.22
CA ALA A 259 -3.19 15.05 8.01
C ALA A 259 -3.91 13.72 8.33
N GLY A 260 -4.85 13.34 7.48
CA GLY A 260 -5.46 12.00 7.54
C GLY A 260 -4.52 10.92 6.97
N ASP A 261 -5.03 9.70 6.84
CA ASP A 261 -4.25 8.58 6.33
C ASP A 261 -4.34 8.46 4.80
N LEU A 262 -3.24 8.05 4.18
CA LEU A 262 -3.21 7.62 2.78
C LEU A 262 -3.46 6.12 2.71
N ILE A 263 -4.59 5.73 2.14
CA ILE A 263 -5.04 4.34 2.00
C ILE A 263 -4.82 3.91 0.55
N VAL A 264 -3.86 3.02 0.36
CA VAL A 264 -3.51 2.47 -0.95
C VAL A 264 -4.24 1.16 -1.16
N HIS A 265 -5.03 1.10 -2.23
CA HIS A 265 -5.71 -0.08 -2.70
C HIS A 265 -4.93 -0.70 -3.84
N LEU A 266 -4.43 -1.92 -3.63
CA LEU A 266 -3.77 -2.67 -4.69
C LEU A 266 -4.80 -3.30 -5.61
N VAL A 267 -4.73 -2.96 -6.90
CA VAL A 267 -5.56 -3.53 -7.95
C VAL A 267 -4.69 -4.29 -8.95
N GLU A 268 -5.18 -5.43 -9.42
CA GLU A 268 -4.50 -6.20 -10.47
C GLU A 268 -4.64 -5.46 -11.81
N THR A 269 -3.53 -5.24 -12.50
CA THR A 269 -3.51 -4.64 -13.83
C THR A 269 -4.03 -5.65 -14.84
N ASP A 270 -4.80 -5.17 -15.83
CA ASP A 270 -5.19 -6.01 -16.97
C ASP A 270 -3.95 -6.56 -17.71
N PRO A 271 -4.00 -7.81 -18.17
CA PRO A 271 -2.88 -8.44 -18.83
C PRO A 271 -2.52 -7.71 -20.13
N ALA A 272 -1.24 -7.40 -20.30
CA ALA A 272 -0.71 -6.77 -21.50
C ALA A 272 0.33 -7.68 -22.14
N LEU A 273 0.34 -7.75 -23.47
CA LEU A 273 1.35 -8.53 -24.17
C LEU A 273 2.71 -7.85 -23.98
N GLY A 274 3.58 -8.49 -23.18
CA GLY A 274 4.96 -8.05 -23.00
C GLY A 274 5.65 -7.88 -24.36
N GLN A 275 6.39 -6.79 -24.52
CA GLN A 275 7.08 -6.47 -25.78
C GLN A 275 8.39 -7.27 -25.95
N GLN A 276 8.93 -7.82 -24.84
CA GLN A 276 10.15 -8.61 -24.83
C GLN A 276 9.86 -10.08 -24.52
N ASP A 277 10.63 -11.01 -25.12
CA ASP A 277 10.37 -12.46 -25.02
C ASP A 277 10.42 -13.01 -23.59
N HIS A 278 11.25 -12.44 -22.71
CA HIS A 278 11.34 -12.84 -21.30
C HIS A 278 10.31 -12.11 -20.40
N GLU A 279 9.67 -11.05 -20.93
CA GLU A 279 8.59 -10.27 -20.29
C GLU A 279 7.20 -10.73 -20.75
N ARG A 280 7.11 -11.80 -21.56
CA ARG A 280 5.84 -12.36 -22.07
C ARG A 280 4.94 -12.96 -20.97
N THR A 281 5.27 -12.69 -19.72
CA THR A 281 4.64 -13.15 -18.48
C THR A 281 3.56 -12.20 -17.95
N ASP A 282 3.29 -11.08 -18.64
CA ASP A 282 2.23 -10.14 -18.25
C ASP A 282 0.82 -10.63 -18.65
N GLY A 283 0.44 -11.79 -18.10
CA GLY A 283 -0.94 -12.21 -17.91
C GLY A 283 -1.74 -12.61 -19.14
N THR A 284 -1.13 -12.80 -20.32
CA THR A 284 -1.91 -13.07 -21.54
C THR A 284 -2.82 -14.31 -21.46
N PHE A 285 -2.64 -15.24 -20.50
CA PHE A 285 -3.63 -16.31 -20.26
C PHE A 285 -3.80 -16.79 -18.81
N PHE A 286 -3.07 -16.23 -17.83
CA PHE A 286 -3.30 -16.57 -16.41
C PHE A 286 -4.38 -15.69 -15.83
N ARG A 287 -5.38 -16.31 -15.21
CA ARG A 287 -6.41 -15.63 -14.41
C ARG A 287 -6.32 -16.11 -12.98
N ARG A 288 -6.18 -15.18 -12.04
CA ARG A 288 -6.13 -15.51 -10.61
C ARG A 288 -7.53 -15.65 -10.02
N ARG A 289 -7.77 -16.71 -9.25
CA ARG A 289 -8.92 -16.82 -8.35
C ARG A 289 -8.47 -17.32 -6.99
N GLY A 290 -8.30 -16.40 -6.04
CA GLY A 290 -7.76 -16.71 -4.72
C GLY A 290 -6.30 -17.17 -4.82
N LYS A 291 -6.04 -18.40 -4.38
CA LYS A 291 -4.73 -19.06 -4.49
C LYS A 291 -4.53 -19.81 -5.80
N ASP A 292 -5.57 -20.04 -6.57
CA ASP A 292 -5.48 -20.84 -7.79
C ASP A 292 -5.31 -19.94 -9.02
N LEU A 293 -4.59 -20.48 -10.00
CA LEU A 293 -4.40 -19.88 -11.32
C LEU A 293 -5.20 -20.66 -12.36
N PHE A 294 -5.74 -19.97 -13.35
CA PHE A 294 -6.51 -20.54 -14.43
C PHE A 294 -5.86 -20.18 -15.76
N TRP A 295 -5.65 -21.18 -16.60
CA TRP A 295 -5.08 -21.04 -17.94
C TRP A 295 -6.02 -21.69 -18.95
N ARG A 296 -6.15 -21.08 -20.13
CA ARG A 296 -6.92 -21.65 -21.24
C ARG A 296 -5.98 -22.09 -22.34
N GLU A 297 -5.85 -23.40 -22.52
CA GLU A 297 -5.04 -23.98 -23.57
C GLU A 297 -5.91 -24.30 -24.78
N VAL A 298 -5.52 -23.77 -25.95
CA VAL A 298 -6.27 -23.96 -27.19
C VAL A 298 -5.68 -25.15 -27.94
N LEU A 299 -6.52 -26.14 -28.23
CA LEU A 299 -6.16 -27.33 -28.99
C LEU A 299 -6.91 -27.36 -30.32
N SER A 300 -6.22 -27.76 -31.38
CA SER A 300 -6.89 -28.18 -32.61
C SER A 300 -7.63 -29.50 -32.41
N LEU A 301 -8.62 -29.79 -33.26
CA LEU A 301 -9.29 -31.10 -33.28
C LEU A 301 -8.31 -32.28 -33.38
N ARG A 302 -7.21 -32.13 -34.14
CA ARG A 302 -6.16 -33.16 -34.25
C ARG A 302 -5.48 -33.39 -32.91
N GLU A 303 -5.02 -32.33 -32.25
CA GLU A 303 -4.29 -32.43 -30.97
C GLU A 303 -5.20 -32.96 -29.86
N ALA A 304 -6.45 -32.49 -29.80
CA ALA A 304 -7.42 -32.94 -28.82
C ALA A 304 -7.77 -34.43 -29.00
N TRP A 305 -7.89 -34.92 -30.24
CA TRP A 305 -8.31 -36.30 -30.48
C TRP A 305 -7.15 -37.30 -30.56
N MET A 306 -6.05 -36.93 -31.19
CA MET A 306 -4.92 -37.84 -31.43
C MET A 306 -3.85 -37.78 -30.33
N GLY A 307 -3.85 -36.74 -29.49
CA GLY A 307 -2.72 -36.44 -28.61
C GLY A 307 -1.46 -36.14 -29.42
N ASP A 308 -0.31 -36.62 -28.92
CA ASP A 308 1.01 -36.45 -29.55
C ASP A 308 1.43 -34.97 -29.69
N TRP A 309 1.31 -34.25 -28.58
CA TRP A 309 1.70 -32.85 -28.50
C TRP A 309 2.32 -32.53 -27.14
N THR A 310 3.17 -31.51 -27.14
CA THR A 310 3.83 -30.97 -25.95
C THR A 310 3.83 -29.45 -26.04
N ARG A 311 3.46 -28.78 -24.95
CA ARG A 311 3.43 -27.32 -24.82
C ARG A 311 4.20 -26.92 -23.57
N ASN A 312 4.99 -25.87 -23.69
CA ASN A 312 5.73 -25.29 -22.57
C ASN A 312 5.06 -23.96 -22.22
N ILE A 313 4.46 -23.90 -21.03
CA ILE A 313 3.90 -22.67 -20.47
C ILE A 313 4.99 -22.03 -19.62
N THR A 314 5.32 -20.77 -19.92
CA THR A 314 6.19 -19.97 -19.05
C THR A 314 5.35 -19.42 -17.90
N HIS A 315 5.69 -19.82 -16.67
CA HIS A 315 5.02 -19.36 -15.44
C HIS A 315 5.43 -17.92 -15.09
N LEU A 316 4.79 -17.33 -14.07
CA LEU A 316 4.97 -15.95 -13.62
C LEU A 316 6.37 -15.65 -13.05
N ASP A 317 7.09 -16.65 -12.55
CA ASP A 317 8.51 -16.56 -12.16
C ASP A 317 9.49 -16.91 -13.31
N GLY A 318 8.97 -17.32 -14.47
CA GLY A 318 9.76 -17.71 -15.64
C GLY A 318 10.10 -19.20 -15.75
N HIS A 319 9.75 -20.05 -14.76
CA HIS A 319 9.94 -21.49 -14.91
C HIS A 319 8.95 -22.08 -15.93
N ILE A 320 9.23 -23.30 -16.43
CA ILE A 320 8.43 -23.93 -17.47
C ILE A 320 7.54 -25.02 -16.87
N VAL A 321 6.22 -24.88 -17.08
CA VAL A 321 5.23 -25.93 -16.85
C VAL A 321 4.96 -26.64 -18.17
N GLN A 322 5.25 -27.94 -18.23
CA GLN A 322 5.07 -28.72 -19.45
C GLN A 322 3.72 -29.43 -19.46
N LEU A 323 2.90 -29.13 -20.46
CA LEU A 323 1.69 -29.88 -20.79
C LEU A 323 2.00 -30.87 -21.90
N SER A 324 1.55 -32.11 -21.77
CA SER A 324 1.68 -33.09 -22.86
C SER A 324 0.56 -34.12 -22.85
N ARG A 325 0.31 -34.69 -24.03
CA ARG A 325 -0.55 -35.84 -24.23
C ARG A 325 0.13 -36.84 -25.13
N LYS A 326 0.17 -38.11 -24.70
CA LYS A 326 0.71 -39.19 -25.53
C LYS A 326 -0.25 -39.48 -26.67
N ARG A 327 0.27 -40.09 -27.72
CA ARG A 327 -0.54 -40.51 -28.86
C ARG A 327 -1.67 -41.45 -28.40
N GLY A 328 -2.90 -41.09 -28.76
CA GLY A 328 -4.12 -41.83 -28.40
C GLY A 328 -4.81 -41.36 -27.11
N GLU A 329 -4.21 -40.41 -26.37
CA GLU A 329 -4.86 -39.78 -25.23
C GLU A 329 -5.76 -38.64 -25.69
N VAL A 330 -7.07 -38.83 -25.56
CA VAL A 330 -8.09 -37.86 -25.98
C VAL A 330 -8.32 -36.82 -24.90
N VAL A 331 -8.43 -35.56 -25.29
CA VAL A 331 -8.86 -34.44 -24.46
C VAL A 331 -10.25 -34.01 -24.87
N GLN A 332 -11.20 -34.05 -23.94
CA GLN A 332 -12.55 -33.57 -24.19
C GLN A 332 -12.59 -32.03 -24.08
N PRO A 333 -13.42 -31.34 -24.89
CA PRO A 333 -13.63 -29.90 -24.76
C PRO A 333 -14.04 -29.51 -23.34
N ASN A 334 -13.53 -28.38 -22.86
CA ASN A 334 -13.78 -27.81 -21.53
C ASN A 334 -13.32 -28.71 -20.37
N THR A 335 -12.50 -29.73 -20.65
CA THR A 335 -11.86 -30.51 -19.60
C THR A 335 -10.85 -29.64 -18.88
N VAL A 336 -10.85 -29.71 -17.55
CA VAL A 336 -9.91 -29.00 -16.70
C VAL A 336 -8.91 -29.99 -16.13
N GLU A 337 -7.63 -29.82 -16.47
CA GLU A 337 -6.52 -30.51 -15.82
C GLU A 337 -5.98 -29.66 -14.67
N ILE A 338 -5.73 -30.29 -13.52
CA ILE A 338 -5.24 -29.62 -12.32
C ILE A 338 -3.79 -30.01 -12.11
N ILE A 339 -2.91 -29.02 -12.18
CA ILE A 339 -1.48 -29.16 -11.86
C ILE A 339 -1.28 -28.59 -10.46
N LYS A 340 -0.94 -29.48 -9.53
CA LYS A 340 -0.73 -29.13 -8.13
C LYS A 340 0.54 -28.29 -8.00
N ASP A 341 0.55 -27.41 -7.00
CA ASP A 341 1.68 -26.55 -6.62
C ASP A 341 2.10 -25.53 -7.69
N GLU A 342 1.29 -25.37 -8.75
CA GLU A 342 1.52 -24.40 -9.85
C GLU A 342 0.57 -23.19 -9.80
N GLY A 343 -0.18 -23.01 -8.69
CA GLY A 343 -1.02 -21.83 -8.49
C GLY A 343 -0.26 -20.64 -7.88
N MET A 344 -0.99 -19.66 -7.35
CA MET A 344 -0.38 -18.55 -6.61
C MET A 344 0.24 -19.06 -5.31
N PRO A 345 1.37 -18.49 -4.87
CA PRO A 345 1.85 -18.72 -3.52
C PRO A 345 0.84 -18.22 -2.50
N ILE A 346 0.68 -18.98 -1.43
CA ILE A 346 -0.17 -18.59 -0.30
C ILE A 346 0.56 -17.51 0.49
N TRP A 347 -0.14 -16.41 0.77
CA TRP A 347 0.43 -15.29 1.49
C TRP A 347 0.83 -15.70 2.90
N HIS A 348 2.05 -15.35 3.33
CA HIS A 348 2.62 -15.84 4.59
C HIS A 348 1.77 -15.49 5.82
N GLN A 349 1.05 -14.37 5.82
CA GLN A 349 0.14 -14.00 6.93
C GLN A 349 -1.06 -14.95 7.07
N GLN A 350 -1.35 -15.74 6.04
CA GLN A 350 -2.40 -16.76 6.07
C GLN A 350 -1.86 -18.15 6.46
N LEU A 351 -0.53 -18.28 6.60
CA LEU A 351 0.12 -19.50 7.01
C LEU A 351 0.37 -19.48 8.52
N GLU A 352 0.42 -20.66 9.13
CA GLU A 352 0.86 -20.79 10.52
C GLU A 352 2.34 -20.40 10.66
N ASN A 353 2.73 -19.90 11.84
CA ASN A 353 4.11 -19.52 12.12
C ASN A 353 5.08 -20.66 11.78
N ASN A 354 6.12 -20.37 10.98
CA ASN A 354 7.13 -21.33 10.48
C ASN A 354 6.63 -22.39 9.49
N ALA A 355 5.43 -22.25 8.91
CA ALA A 355 5.00 -23.13 7.83
C ALA A 355 5.83 -22.88 6.56
N GLU A 356 6.13 -23.96 5.83
CA GLU A 356 6.80 -23.87 4.53
C GLU A 356 5.92 -23.11 3.51
N PRO A 357 6.53 -22.41 2.53
CA PRO A 357 5.79 -21.80 1.43
C PRO A 357 4.91 -22.85 0.74
N GLN A 358 3.65 -22.52 0.54
CA GLN A 358 2.69 -23.37 -0.16
C GLN A 358 2.17 -22.63 -1.39
N TRP A 359 1.77 -23.40 -2.40
CA TRP A 359 1.20 -22.89 -3.64
C TRP A 359 -0.21 -23.43 -3.84
N GLY A 360 -1.05 -22.67 -4.53
CA GLY A 360 -2.33 -23.18 -5.04
C GLY A 360 -2.12 -24.13 -6.22
N SER A 361 -3.17 -24.35 -6.99
CA SER A 361 -3.12 -25.17 -8.20
C SER A 361 -3.30 -24.35 -9.47
N LEU A 362 -2.72 -24.83 -10.57
CA LEU A 362 -2.99 -24.34 -11.91
C LEU A 362 -4.08 -25.21 -12.56
N HIS A 363 -5.18 -24.57 -12.94
CA HIS A 363 -6.30 -25.18 -13.64
C HIS A 363 -6.17 -24.86 -15.12
N VAL A 364 -5.88 -25.88 -15.93
CA VAL A 364 -5.74 -25.77 -17.38
C VAL A 364 -7.04 -26.24 -18.03
N GLU A 365 -7.83 -25.29 -18.54
CA GLU A 365 -9.02 -25.57 -19.33
C GLU A 365 -8.64 -25.74 -20.80
N TYR A 366 -8.98 -26.89 -21.38
CA TYR A 366 -8.73 -27.19 -22.79
C TYR A 366 -9.90 -26.78 -23.68
N VAL A 367 -9.66 -25.81 -24.55
CA VAL A 367 -10.63 -25.32 -25.54
C VAL A 367 -10.30 -25.93 -26.89
N VAL A 368 -11.20 -26.76 -27.42
CA VAL A 368 -11.01 -27.41 -28.72
C VAL A 368 -11.61 -26.55 -29.82
N VAL A 369 -10.78 -26.15 -30.79
CA VAL A 369 -11.20 -25.40 -31.96
C VAL A 369 -11.38 -26.38 -33.13
N LEU A 370 -12.60 -26.41 -33.66
CA LEU A 370 -12.94 -27.16 -34.85
C LEU A 370 -12.67 -26.30 -36.11
N PRO A 371 -12.28 -26.92 -37.23
CA PRO A 371 -12.21 -26.24 -38.51
C PRO A 371 -13.61 -25.83 -38.97
N ASP A 372 -13.73 -24.65 -39.60
CA ASP A 372 -15.01 -24.08 -40.03
C ASP A 372 -15.74 -24.95 -41.08
N GLN A 373 -14.98 -25.63 -41.94
CA GLN A 373 -15.50 -26.52 -42.98
C GLN A 373 -14.63 -27.76 -43.13
N MET A 374 -15.26 -28.88 -43.46
CA MET A 374 -14.57 -30.11 -43.83
C MET A 374 -14.21 -30.08 -45.31
N GLU A 375 -12.98 -30.47 -45.65
CA GLU A 375 -12.57 -30.59 -47.04
C GLU A 375 -13.28 -31.78 -47.70
N LYS A 376 -13.79 -31.59 -48.93
CA LYS A 376 -14.58 -32.61 -49.66
C LYS A 376 -13.87 -33.95 -49.82
N GLY A 377 -12.54 -33.95 -49.92
CA GLY A 377 -11.74 -35.17 -50.01
C GLY A 377 -11.72 -35.98 -48.71
N MET A 378 -11.79 -35.30 -47.55
CA MET A 378 -11.74 -35.92 -46.23
C MET A 378 -13.10 -36.49 -45.81
N GLU A 379 -14.20 -35.89 -46.28
CA GLU A 379 -15.55 -36.23 -45.86
C GLU A 379 -15.85 -37.73 -45.96
N LYS A 380 -15.56 -38.34 -47.12
CA LYS A 380 -15.83 -39.77 -47.34
C LYS A 380 -15.05 -40.68 -46.39
N ASP A 381 -13.79 -40.36 -46.14
CA ASP A 381 -12.90 -41.18 -45.33
C ASP A 381 -13.28 -41.08 -43.85
N PHE A 382 -13.48 -39.85 -43.34
CA PHE A 382 -13.95 -39.63 -41.98
C PHE A 382 -15.34 -40.25 -41.76
N TRP A 383 -16.26 -40.10 -42.71
CA TRP A 383 -17.59 -40.70 -42.63
C TRP A 383 -17.51 -42.22 -42.49
N GLY A 384 -16.69 -42.86 -43.33
CA GLY A 384 -16.50 -44.31 -43.29
C GLY A 384 -15.89 -44.80 -41.97
N VAL A 385 -14.95 -44.04 -41.39
CA VAL A 385 -14.36 -44.35 -40.07
C VAL A 385 -15.40 -44.20 -38.96
N TRP A 386 -16.14 -43.09 -38.95
CA TRP A 386 -17.14 -42.81 -37.91
C TRP A 386 -18.32 -43.77 -37.95
N GLU A 387 -18.80 -44.19 -39.13
CA GLU A 387 -19.87 -45.19 -39.22
C GLU A 387 -19.42 -46.56 -38.69
N LYS A 388 -18.17 -46.97 -38.97
CA LYS A 388 -17.61 -48.20 -38.40
C LYS A 388 -17.50 -48.12 -36.88
N TRP A 389 -17.05 -46.98 -36.35
CA TRP A 389 -16.96 -46.76 -34.91
C TRP A 389 -18.36 -46.70 -34.27
N ARG A 390 -19.31 -46.01 -34.89
CA ARG A 390 -20.70 -45.87 -34.42
C ARG A 390 -21.38 -47.24 -34.29
N LYS A 391 -21.20 -48.12 -35.28
CA LYS A 391 -21.71 -49.50 -35.21
C LYS A 391 -21.10 -50.34 -34.09
N LYS A 392 -19.85 -50.06 -33.71
CA LYS A 392 -19.12 -50.82 -32.69
C LYS A 392 -19.32 -50.27 -31.27
N SER A 393 -19.48 -48.95 -31.14
CA SER A 393 -19.32 -48.25 -29.86
C SER A 393 -20.17 -46.97 -29.73
N GLY A 394 -20.91 -46.59 -30.78
CA GLY A 394 -21.66 -45.33 -30.80
C GLY A 394 -23.05 -45.46 -30.19
N LYS A 395 -23.38 -44.52 -29.32
CA LYS A 395 -24.74 -44.28 -28.82
C LYS A 395 -25.45 -43.29 -29.74
N VAL A 396 -26.74 -43.51 -30.01
CA VAL A 396 -27.55 -42.53 -30.75
C VAL A 396 -28.05 -41.49 -29.76
N LEU A 397 -27.41 -40.31 -29.76
CA LEU A 397 -27.66 -39.27 -28.75
C LEU A 397 -29.12 -38.82 -28.70
N ASP A 398 -29.83 -38.75 -29.84
CA ASP A 398 -31.24 -38.36 -29.85
C ASP A 398 -32.15 -39.38 -29.14
N GLU A 399 -31.79 -40.68 -29.20
CA GLU A 399 -32.50 -41.74 -28.49
C GLU A 399 -32.18 -41.73 -26.98
N GLU A 400 -30.91 -41.45 -26.62
CA GLU A 400 -30.51 -41.35 -25.20
C GLU A 400 -31.04 -40.10 -24.51
N LEU A 401 -31.13 -38.98 -25.22
CA LEU A 401 -31.64 -37.72 -24.67
C LEU A 401 -33.17 -37.66 -24.65
N GLY A 402 -33.86 -38.72 -25.11
CA GLY A 402 -35.32 -38.80 -25.10
C GLY A 402 -36.00 -37.71 -25.92
N ARG A 403 -35.32 -37.20 -26.96
CA ARG A 403 -35.87 -36.11 -27.75
C ARG A 403 -37.10 -36.59 -28.52
N PRO A 404 -38.22 -35.85 -28.50
CA PRO A 404 -39.41 -36.23 -29.22
C PRO A 404 -39.13 -36.23 -30.72
N LYS A 405 -39.54 -37.29 -31.41
CA LYS A 405 -39.39 -37.42 -32.87
C LYS A 405 -40.34 -36.50 -33.64
N GLU A 406 -41.41 -36.07 -32.99
CA GLU A 406 -42.46 -35.24 -33.55
C GLU A 406 -42.69 -34.01 -32.67
N ALA A 407 -43.31 -32.97 -33.25
CA ALA A 407 -43.69 -31.79 -32.49
C ALA A 407 -44.62 -32.18 -31.34
N ILE A 408 -44.24 -31.83 -30.11
CA ILE A 408 -45.12 -31.99 -28.96
C ILE A 408 -46.30 -31.02 -29.16
N LYS A 409 -47.51 -31.57 -29.32
CA LYS A 409 -48.72 -30.74 -29.27
C LYS A 409 -48.92 -30.29 -27.83
N MET A 410 -48.76 -28.99 -27.58
CA MET A 410 -49.14 -28.43 -26.29
C MET A 410 -50.66 -28.58 -26.12
N PRO A 411 -51.15 -28.94 -24.93
CA PRO A 411 -52.58 -28.95 -24.69
C PRO A 411 -53.12 -27.55 -24.98
N GLU A 412 -54.18 -27.47 -25.79
CA GLU A 412 -54.95 -26.24 -25.92
C GLU A 412 -55.46 -25.93 -24.51
N GLU A 413 -55.04 -24.79 -23.95
CA GLU A 413 -55.60 -24.27 -22.72
C GLU A 413 -57.10 -24.15 -22.96
N GLY A 414 -57.86 -25.11 -22.44
CA GLY A 414 -59.29 -24.97 -22.32
C GLY A 414 -59.51 -23.70 -21.54
N HIS A 415 -60.09 -22.70 -22.19
CA HIS A 415 -60.75 -21.62 -21.50
C HIS A 415 -61.78 -22.28 -20.58
N ASP A 416 -61.43 -22.51 -19.32
CA ASP A 416 -62.39 -22.82 -18.28
C ASP A 416 -63.25 -21.56 -18.14
N GLU A 417 -64.36 -21.56 -18.88
CA GLU A 417 -65.45 -20.61 -18.66
C GLU A 417 -66.12 -20.95 -17.31
N LEU A 418 -65.98 -19.98 -16.40
CA LEU A 418 -66.79 -19.66 -15.20
C LEU A 418 -66.41 -20.28 -13.86
#